data_AF-A0A5C6NNU9-F1
#
_entry.id   AF-A0A5C6NNU9-F1
#
_cell.length_a   1.000
_cell.length_b   1.000
_cell.length_c   1.000
_cell.angle_alpha   90.00
_cell.angle_beta   90.00
_cell.angle_gamma   90.00
#
_symmetry.space_group_name_H-M   'P 1'
#
loop_
_entity.id
_entity.type
_entity.pdbx_description
1 polymer ?
#
loop_
_entity_poly.entity_id
_entity_poly.type
_entity_poly.pdbx_seq_one_letter_code
_entity_poly.pdbx_strand_id
1 'polypeptide(L)' 'MALAIPAYDESLLCLKVPDRFLEVAEVTLREFFNAIVAGKDVDPSWKKAIYKVICKLDSEVPEVFKSPNCLQELLHE' A
#
# COMPACT_ATOMS: atom_id res chain seq x y z
N MET A 1 -1.33 -10.07 17.47
CA MET A 1 -2.38 -9.07 17.14
C MET A 1 -2.19 -8.74 15.66
N ALA A 2 -2.66 -9.63 14.79
CA ALA A 2 -2.57 -9.45 13.34
C ALA A 2 -3.68 -8.48 12.95
N LEU A 3 -3.31 -7.33 12.38
CA LEU A 3 -4.27 -6.41 11.79
C LEU A 3 -4.79 -7.08 10.51
N ALA A 4 -5.90 -7.81 10.63
CA ALA A 4 -6.69 -8.21 9.48
C ALA A 4 -7.18 -6.91 8.82
N ILE A 5 -6.71 -6.61 7.62
CA ILE A 5 -7.24 -5.53 6.81
C ILE A 5 -8.53 -6.09 6.18
N PRO A 6 -9.75 -5.72 6.62
CA PRO A 6 -11.00 -6.32 6.15
C PRO A 6 -11.40 -5.87 4.73
N ALA A 7 -10.51 -5.14 4.04
CA ALA A 7 -10.74 -4.50 2.74
C ALA A 7 -10.02 -5.19 1.57
N TYR A 8 -9.18 -6.21 1.85
CA TYR A 8 -8.52 -7.01 0.82
C TYR A 8 -8.97 -8.47 0.96
N ASP A 9 -9.07 -9.16 -0.17
CA ASP A 9 -9.60 -10.52 -0.32
C ASP A 9 -9.10 -11.47 0.80
N GLU A 10 -10.02 -12.20 1.45
CA GLU A 10 -9.70 -13.07 2.59
C GLU A 10 -8.70 -14.19 2.26
N SER A 11 -8.42 -14.46 0.97
CA SER A 11 -7.36 -15.40 0.55
C SER A 11 -5.93 -14.89 0.79
N LEU A 12 -5.74 -13.59 1.06
CA LEU A 12 -4.44 -12.98 1.37
C LEU A 12 -4.09 -13.00 2.87
N LEU A 13 -4.92 -13.62 3.72
CA LEU A 13 -4.76 -13.63 5.18
C LEU A 13 -3.43 -14.24 5.67
N CYS A 14 -2.71 -14.99 4.82
CA CYS A 14 -1.38 -15.53 5.13
C CYS A 14 -0.23 -14.52 4.97
N LEU A 15 -0.45 -13.40 4.28
CA LEU A 15 0.58 -12.38 4.09
C LEU A 15 0.58 -11.45 5.29
N LYS A 16 1.62 -11.55 6.12
CA LYS A 16 1.88 -10.57 7.17
C LYS A 16 2.07 -9.20 6.52
N VAL A 17 1.25 -8.23 6.90
CA VAL A 17 1.37 -6.84 6.42
C VAL A 17 2.78 -6.35 6.75
N PRO A 18 3.58 -5.94 5.74
CA PRO A 18 4.91 -5.42 5.99
C PRO A 18 4.85 -4.12 6.81
N ASP A 19 5.79 -3.91 7.73
CA ASP A 19 5.82 -2.70 8.57
C ASP A 19 5.82 -1.41 7.71
N ARG A 20 6.52 -1.46 6.56
CA ARG A 20 6.59 -0.36 5.59
C ARG A 20 5.24 -0.02 4.96
N PHE A 21 4.29 -0.97 4.89
CA PHE A 21 2.94 -0.68 4.39
C PHE A 21 2.20 0.29 5.31
N LEU A 22 2.32 0.12 6.63
CA LEU A 22 1.68 1.02 7.59
C LEU A 22 2.24 2.44 7.48
N GLU A 23 3.56 2.58 7.30
CA GLU A 23 4.21 3.88 7.09
C GLU A 23 3.71 4.55 5.80
N VAL A 24 3.65 3.81 4.69
CA VAL A 24 3.16 4.32 3.41
C VAL A 24 1.68 4.71 3.50
N ALA A 25 0.85 3.91 4.18
CA ALA A 25 -0.55 4.18 4.39
C ALA A 25 -0.77 5.46 5.22
N GLU A 26 -0.01 5.64 6.30
CA GLU A 26 -0.06 6.83 7.14
C GLU A 26 0.28 8.10 6.33
N VAL A 27 1.38 8.07 5.59
CA VAL A 27 1.78 9.22 4.75
C VAL A 27 0.75 9.50 3.67
N THR A 28 0.22 8.44 3.03
CA THR A 28 -0.84 8.56 2.02
C THR A 28 -2.06 9.27 2.58
N LEU A 29 -2.58 8.81 3.72
CA LEU A 29 -3.76 9.40 4.35
C LEU A 29 -3.52 10.86 4.74
N ARG A 30 -2.31 11.18 5.21
CA ARG A 30 -1.91 12.56 5.56
C ARG A 30 -1.90 13.47 4.34
N GLU A 31 -1.38 13.01 3.20
CA GLU A 31 -1.38 13.78 1.95
C GLU A 31 -2.80 14.02 1.43
N PHE A 32 -3.66 13.00 1.48
CA PHE A 32 -5.08 13.14 1.14
C PHE A 32 -5.79 14.14 2.06
N PHE A 33 -5.62 14.01 3.37
CA PHE A 33 -6.21 14.91 4.36
C PHE A 33 -5.76 16.35 4.12
N ASN A 34 -4.46 16.58 3.95
CA ASN A 34 -3.91 17.92 3.69
C ASN A 34 -4.45 18.52 2.39
N ALA A 35 -4.60 17.71 1.33
CA ALA A 35 -5.15 18.19 0.06
C ALA A 35 -6.61 18.64 0.19
N ILE A 36 -7.44 17.88 0.92
CA ILE A 36 -8.85 18.21 1.17
C ILE A 36 -8.97 19.46 2.05
N VAL A 37 -8.23 19.51 3.16
CA VAL A 37 -8.26 20.66 4.09
C VAL A 37 -7.78 21.94 3.40
N ALA A 38 -6.81 21.84 2.48
CA ALA A 38 -6.34 22.97 1.68
C ALA A 38 -7.23 23.29 0.46
N GLY A 39 -8.33 22.55 0.24
CA GLY A 39 -9.24 22.74 -0.90
C GLY A 39 -8.61 22.43 -2.26
N LYS A 40 -7.55 21.61 -2.30
CA LYS A 40 -6.87 21.21 -3.55
C LYS A 40 -7.60 20.10 -4.28
N ASP A 41 -8.53 19.42 -3.61
CA ASP A 41 -9.32 18.29 -4.14
C ASP A 41 -10.30 18.67 -5.26
N VAL A 42 -10.56 19.97 -5.43
CA VAL A 42 -11.35 20.52 -6.55
C VAL A 42 -10.63 20.41 -7.90
N ASP A 43 -9.29 20.38 -7.90
CA ASP A 43 -8.51 20.24 -9.13
C ASP A 43 -8.50 18.78 -9.58
N PRO A 44 -8.93 18.42 -10.81
CA PRO A 44 -9.01 17.01 -11.24
C PRO A 44 -7.69 16.22 -11.14
N SER A 45 -6.55 16.90 -11.10
CA SER A 45 -5.21 16.32 -11.03
C SER A 45 -4.64 16.22 -9.62
N TRP A 46 -5.36 16.64 -8.58
CA TRP A 46 -4.90 16.65 -7.19
C TRP A 46 -4.30 15.32 -6.71
N LYS A 47 -4.95 14.21 -7.09
CA LYS A 47 -4.48 12.85 -6.79
C LYS A 47 -3.15 12.52 -7.44
N LYS A 48 -2.81 13.12 -8.59
CA LYS A 48 -1.50 12.91 -9.25
C LYS A 48 -0.35 13.39 -8.38
N ALA A 49 -0.53 14.48 -7.63
CA ALA A 49 0.49 14.95 -6.69
C ALA A 49 0.69 13.93 -5.56
N ILE A 50 -0.40 13.37 -5.04
CA ILE A 50 -0.37 12.36 -3.98
C ILE A 50 0.28 11.06 -4.50
N TYR A 51 -0.10 10.57 -5.69
CA TYR A 51 0.50 9.38 -6.30
C TYR A 51 2.01 9.54 -6.54
N LYS A 52 2.49 10.74 -6.87
CA LYS A 52 3.93 11.02 -6.98
C LYS A 52 4.67 10.89 -5.64
N VAL A 53 4.01 11.20 -4.53
CA VAL A 53 4.59 10.99 -3.18
C VAL A 53 4.61 9.50 -2.87
N ILE A 54 3.49 8.81 -3.05
CA ILE A 54 3.36 7.36 -2.77
C ILE A 54 4.35 6.54 -3.60
N CYS A 55 4.49 6.84 -4.89
CA CYS A 55 5.40 6.11 -5.79
C CYS A 55 6.87 6.18 -5.35
N LYS A 56 7.29 7.27 -4.67
CA LYS A 56 8.64 7.37 -4.10
C LYS A 56 8.82 6.53 -2.82
N LEU A 57 7.72 6.25 -2.14
CA LEU A 57 7.69 5.44 -0.93
C LEU A 57 7.43 3.97 -1.25
N ASP A 58 7.07 3.62 -2.49
CA ASP A 58 6.83 2.23 -2.86
C ASP A 58 8.14 1.44 -2.86
N SER A 59 8.07 0.16 -2.52
CA SER A 59 9.21 -0.77 -2.64
C SER A 59 9.09 -1.51 -3.96
N GLU A 60 10.21 -2.01 -4.47
CA GLU A 60 10.14 -2.96 -5.57
C GLU A 60 9.38 -4.21 -5.12
N VAL A 61 8.49 -4.69 -6.00
CA VAL A 61 7.74 -5.90 -5.75
C VAL A 61 8.71 -7.08 -5.74
N PRO A 62 8.80 -7.86 -4.64
CA PRO A 62 9.73 -8.99 -4.56
C PRO A 62 9.53 -9.99 -5.71
N GLU A 63 10.63 -10.49 -6.28
CA GLU A 63 10.60 -11.39 -7.45
C GLU A 63 9.82 -12.69 -7.21
N VAL A 64 9.74 -13.15 -5.94
CA VAL A 64 8.95 -14.33 -5.54
C VAL A 64 7.48 -14.20 -5.95
N PHE A 65 6.93 -12.99 -5.98
CA PHE A 65 5.55 -12.75 -6.41
C PHE A 65 5.35 -12.88 -7.93
N LYS A 66 6.43 -12.85 -8.72
CA LYS A 66 6.36 -13.04 -10.18
C LYS A 66 6.38 -14.52 -10.57
N SER A 67 6.78 -15.41 -9.67
CA SER A 67 6.80 -16.84 -9.90
C SER A 67 5.39 -17.43 -9.78
N PRO A 68 4.96 -18.33 -10.68
CA PRO A 68 3.70 -19.06 -10.51
C PRO A 68 3.70 -19.96 -9.25
N ASN A 69 4.88 -20.21 -8.66
CA ASN A 69 5.05 -20.99 -7.42
C ASN A 69 5.18 -20.08 -6.17
N CYS A 70 4.77 -18.81 -6.24
CA CYS A 70 4.97 -17.82 -5.17
C CYS A 70 4.54 -18.32 -3.77
N LEU A 71 3.38 -18.98 -3.68
CA LEU A 71 2.86 -19.49 -2.41
C LEU A 71 3.70 -20.62 -1.84
N GLN A 72 4.33 -21.45 -2.68
CA GLN A 72 5.16 -22.56 -2.25
C GLN A 72 6.51 -22.08 -1.71
N GLU A 73 7.09 -21.03 -2.31
CA GLU A 73 8.34 -20.43 -1.82
C GLU A 73 8.12 -19.59 -0.56
N LEU A 74 7.01 -18.86 -0.45
CA LEU A 74 6.65 -18.08 0.74
C LEU A 74 6.32 -18.95 1.97
N LEU A 75 5.90 -20.21 1.77
CA LEU A 75 5.61 -21.15 2.86
C LEU A 75 6.85 -21.97 3.29
N HIS A 76 7.97 -21.86 2.59
CA HIS A 76 9.18 -22.65 2.83
C HIS A 76 10.29 -21.89 3.60
N GLU A 77 9.98 -20.68 4.09
CA GLU A 77 10.75 -19.92 5.08
C GLU A 77 10.20 -20.07 6.50
#